data_AF-A0AAU7AAD1-F1
#
_entry.id   AF-A0AAU7AAD1-F1
#
_cell.length_a   1.000
_cell.length_b   1.000
_cell.length_c   1.000
_cell.angle_alpha   90.00
_cell.angle_beta   90.00
_cell.angle_gamma   90.00
#
_symmetry.space_group_name_H-M   'P 1'
#
loop_
_entity.id
_entity.type
_entity.pdbx_description
1 polymer ?
#
loop_
_entity_poly.entity_id
_entity_poly.type
_entity_poly.pdbx_seq_one_letter_code
_entity_poly.pdbx_strand_id
1 'polypeptide(L)'
;MVNELIFRAADTATALEKVQTKLGEDAFIIGIKNVGSFVEITASIEPPKKRPVKNSRDAERWLKSAKTSLDDFRQQRQSSDLDADTTLDLSALSKAIEANSLTQTDELAPAKPVAARGESAADGAPDVQPKAQIGDPNPASLFDDLENETASISAPEDIRADGATSLGFEEAAPANVSSEKKSAHAASLESNAPGLGFGDLLAIGLSSEFIKSEIKISEFEGAIEKDALLDRLVEIFIDPKAVELFQPRQNVVFIGPPGSGKSTLIAGLMQNITQQSSEKPQVLHVSEEVLFETDRLSFYARVLNFPQIRQKTCNSSNILAPQEQISEIAWEKHPEFCAVFKRDGQLFSHVHVVMVLPAEMNTGSMDEILRVSPSNLSVIFNKCDYGRASPKQLMSLYNRGGKIAALTGDPSLRSDLKAVDAQTLRVFFEYILPV
;
A
#
# COMPACT_ATOMS: atom_id res chain seq x y z
N MET A 1 -18.31 42.56 5.61
CA MET A 1 -17.28 42.23 4.59
C MET A 1 -16.73 40.88 5.00
N VAL A 2 -16.60 39.92 4.09
CA VAL A 2 -16.17 38.56 4.46
C VAL A 2 -14.65 38.53 4.53
N ASN A 3 -14.10 38.29 5.72
CA ASN A 3 -12.66 38.22 5.93
C ASN A 3 -12.15 36.79 5.65
N GLU A 4 -12.17 36.40 4.38
CA GLU A 4 -11.44 35.21 3.92
C GLU A 4 -9.93 35.53 3.96
N LEU A 5 -9.16 34.81 4.78
CA LEU A 5 -7.71 34.97 4.90
C LEU A 5 -6.97 33.77 4.30
N ILE A 6 -5.84 34.06 3.65
CA ILE A 6 -4.99 33.08 2.97
C ILE A 6 -3.68 32.91 3.75
N PHE A 7 -3.34 31.67 4.06
CA PHE A 7 -2.20 31.25 4.87
C PHE A 7 -1.27 30.36 4.06
N ARG A 8 0.04 30.57 4.14
CA ARG A 8 1.05 29.75 3.45
C ARG A 8 2.13 29.23 4.39
N ALA A 9 2.50 27.96 4.24
CA ALA A 9 3.64 27.31 4.92
C ALA A 9 4.20 26.18 4.04
N ALA A 10 5.38 25.65 4.35
CA ALA A 10 6.00 24.56 3.58
C ALA A 10 5.13 23.29 3.61
N ASP A 11 4.46 23.04 4.72
CA ASP A 11 3.68 21.85 5.05
C ASP A 11 2.28 22.21 5.58
N THR A 12 1.39 21.22 5.63
CA THR A 12 0.00 21.41 6.09
C THR A 12 -0.11 21.70 7.58
N ALA A 13 0.79 21.19 8.44
CA ALA A 13 0.68 21.34 9.88
C ALA A 13 1.01 22.78 10.31
N THR A 14 2.14 23.33 9.87
CA THR A 14 2.49 24.74 10.09
C THR A 14 1.57 25.69 9.33
N ALA A 15 0.87 25.24 8.26
CA ALA A 15 -0.19 26.04 7.64
C ALA A 15 -1.43 26.13 8.54
N LEU A 16 -1.86 25.02 9.16
CA LEU A 16 -3.00 24.97 10.10
C LEU A 16 -2.71 25.71 11.41
N GLU A 17 -1.51 25.56 11.97
CA GLU A 17 -1.06 26.30 13.16
C GLU A 17 -1.19 27.82 12.95
N LYS A 18 -0.79 28.32 11.76
CA LYS A 18 -0.96 29.74 11.40
C LYS A 18 -2.42 30.18 11.27
N VAL A 19 -3.32 29.28 10.84
CA VAL A 19 -4.77 29.55 10.82
C VAL A 19 -5.28 29.68 12.25
N GLN A 20 -5.03 28.68 13.11
CA GLN A 20 -5.44 28.64 14.51
C GLN A 20 -4.91 29.87 15.29
N THR A 21 -3.65 30.24 15.08
CA THR A 21 -3.00 31.41 15.71
C THR A 21 -3.63 32.76 15.33
N LYS A 22 -4.28 32.88 14.16
CA LYS A 22 -4.87 34.16 13.70
C LYS A 22 -6.40 34.21 13.69
N LEU A 23 -7.08 33.07 13.58
CA LEU A 23 -8.55 33.00 13.47
C LEU A 23 -9.21 32.26 14.64
N GLY A 24 -8.42 31.63 15.52
CA GLY A 24 -8.93 30.77 16.60
C GLY A 24 -9.18 29.33 16.14
N GLU A 25 -9.62 28.50 17.08
CA GLU A 25 -9.84 27.06 16.85
C GLU A 25 -11.12 26.78 16.05
N ASP A 26 -12.12 27.66 16.18
CA ASP A 26 -13.41 27.61 15.46
C ASP A 26 -13.36 28.08 14.00
N ALA A 27 -12.17 28.16 13.39
CA ALA A 27 -11.98 28.71 12.04
C ALA A 27 -12.44 27.74 10.94
N PHE A 28 -13.38 28.18 10.09
CA PHE A 28 -13.84 27.43 8.92
C PHE A 28 -12.79 27.47 7.81
N ILE A 29 -12.19 26.31 7.51
CA ILE A 29 -11.35 26.11 6.33
C ILE A 29 -12.27 26.07 5.09
N ILE A 30 -12.10 27.03 4.18
CA ILE A 30 -12.84 27.14 2.92
C ILE A 30 -12.17 26.30 1.82
N GLY A 31 -10.85 26.12 1.88
CA GLY A 31 -10.12 25.24 0.97
C GLY A 31 -8.63 25.15 1.29
N ILE A 32 -8.03 24.04 0.87
CA ILE A 32 -6.58 23.78 0.94
C ILE A 32 -6.09 23.52 -0.49
N LYS A 33 -4.95 24.10 -0.85
CA LYS A 33 -4.25 23.87 -2.12
C LYS A 33 -2.80 23.57 -1.85
N ASN A 34 -2.24 22.58 -2.54
CA ASN A 34 -0.78 22.38 -2.56
C ASN A 34 -0.22 23.09 -3.80
N VAL A 35 0.78 23.95 -3.63
CA VAL A 35 1.31 24.85 -4.67
C VAL A 35 2.83 24.73 -4.73
N GLY A 36 3.30 23.67 -5.40
CA GLY A 36 4.73 23.37 -5.53
C GLY A 36 5.34 22.92 -4.20
N SER A 37 6.08 23.81 -3.54
CA SER A 37 6.80 23.54 -2.28
C SER A 37 6.13 24.17 -1.05
N PHE A 38 4.86 24.57 -1.14
CA PHE A 38 4.11 25.13 -0.02
C PHE A 38 2.61 24.85 -0.13
N VAL A 39 1.98 24.71 1.03
CA VAL A 39 0.52 24.57 1.20
C VAL A 39 -0.10 25.94 1.41
N GLU A 40 -1.19 26.21 0.69
CA GLU A 40 -2.04 27.39 0.83
C GLU A 40 -3.40 26.99 1.42
N ILE A 41 -3.75 27.58 2.57
CA ILE A 41 -5.05 27.37 3.23
C ILE A 41 -5.84 28.68 3.20
N THR A 42 -7.08 28.63 2.70
CA THR A 42 -8.04 29.74 2.80
C THR A 42 -9.02 29.44 3.94
N ALA A 43 -9.15 30.35 4.90
CA ALA A 43 -9.98 30.18 6.09
C ALA A 43 -10.76 31.45 6.47
N SER A 44 -11.85 31.29 7.23
CA SER A 44 -12.80 32.34 7.61
C SER A 44 -13.41 32.05 9.00
N ILE A 45 -13.82 33.09 9.72
CA ILE A 45 -14.64 32.96 10.95
C ILE A 45 -16.13 32.84 10.61
N GLU A 46 -16.59 33.42 9.50
CA GLU A 46 -17.97 33.21 9.00
C GLU A 46 -18.08 31.85 8.29
N PRO A 47 -19.16 31.06 8.52
CA PRO A 47 -19.38 29.79 7.85
C PRO A 47 -19.64 29.97 6.34
N PRO A 48 -19.21 29.03 5.48
CA PRO A 48 -19.23 29.19 4.03
C PRO A 48 -20.67 29.28 3.47
N LYS A 49 -20.98 30.43 2.86
CA LYS A 49 -22.26 30.65 2.18
C LYS A 49 -22.39 29.71 0.98
N LYS A 50 -23.41 28.83 1.01
CA LYS A 50 -23.73 27.90 -0.09
C LYS A 50 -23.85 28.67 -1.41
N ARG A 51 -22.92 28.44 -2.33
CA ARG A 51 -22.92 29.10 -3.65
C ARG A 51 -24.15 28.63 -4.45
N PRO A 52 -24.95 29.53 -5.04
CA PRO A 52 -26.07 29.13 -5.89
C PRO A 52 -25.53 28.44 -7.16
N VAL A 53 -26.14 27.32 -7.54
CA VAL A 53 -25.74 26.53 -8.72
C VAL A 53 -25.92 27.36 -9.98
N LYS A 54 -24.83 27.63 -10.71
CA LYS A 54 -24.89 28.28 -12.02
C LYS A 54 -25.21 27.28 -13.13
N ASN A 55 -26.13 27.68 -13.99
CA ASN A 55 -26.35 27.20 -15.37
C ASN A 55 -26.66 25.69 -15.59
N SER A 56 -27.94 25.32 -15.59
CA SER A 56 -28.36 23.99 -16.08
C SER A 56 -28.16 23.79 -17.60
N ARG A 57 -27.95 24.87 -18.37
CA ARG A 57 -27.73 24.82 -19.83
C ARG A 57 -26.46 24.05 -20.21
N ASP A 58 -25.43 24.12 -19.37
CA ASP A 58 -24.20 23.39 -19.59
C ASP A 58 -24.40 21.89 -19.33
N ALA A 59 -25.15 21.53 -18.28
CA ALA A 59 -25.55 20.13 -18.02
C ALA A 59 -26.32 19.50 -19.19
N GLU A 60 -27.27 20.22 -19.83
CA GLU A 60 -27.93 19.73 -21.05
C GLU A 60 -26.96 19.52 -22.22
N ARG A 61 -25.97 20.41 -22.38
CA ARG A 61 -24.99 20.34 -23.47
C ARG A 61 -24.07 19.14 -23.29
N TRP A 62 -23.64 18.89 -22.05
CA TRP A 62 -22.88 17.70 -21.68
C TRP A 62 -23.70 16.41 -21.83
N LEU A 63 -24.99 16.42 -21.46
CA LEU A 63 -25.88 15.28 -21.66
C LEU A 63 -26.12 14.96 -23.14
N LYS A 64 -26.17 15.98 -24.00
CA LYS A 64 -26.31 15.82 -25.47
C LYS A 64 -25.03 15.28 -26.11
N SER A 65 -23.85 15.79 -25.74
CA SER A 65 -22.57 15.24 -26.24
C SER A 65 -22.33 13.82 -25.74
N ALA A 66 -22.62 13.51 -24.47
CA ALA A 66 -22.52 12.15 -23.93
C ALA A 66 -23.44 11.15 -24.64
N LYS A 67 -24.66 11.58 -25.04
CA LYS A 67 -25.54 10.75 -25.89
C LYS A 67 -24.97 10.54 -27.28
N THR A 68 -24.46 11.59 -27.92
CA THR A 68 -23.85 11.50 -29.26
C THR A 68 -22.71 10.50 -29.27
N SER A 69 -21.75 10.62 -28.34
CA SER A 69 -20.64 9.65 -28.23
C SER A 69 -21.09 8.22 -27.89
N LEU A 70 -22.19 8.04 -27.16
CA LEU A 70 -22.76 6.70 -26.90
C LEU A 70 -23.36 6.08 -28.16
N ASP A 71 -24.02 6.88 -28.99
CA ASP A 71 -24.63 6.42 -30.24
C ASP A 71 -23.58 6.25 -31.36
N ASP A 72 -22.52 7.06 -31.40
CA ASP A 72 -21.33 6.84 -32.24
C ASP A 72 -20.64 5.50 -31.88
N PHE A 73 -20.45 5.23 -30.59
CA PHE A 73 -19.84 3.98 -30.11
C PHE A 73 -20.72 2.75 -30.38
N ARG A 74 -22.05 2.92 -30.44
CA ARG A 74 -22.99 1.88 -30.91
C ARG A 74 -22.89 1.65 -32.40
N GLN A 75 -22.77 2.70 -33.21
CA GLN A 75 -22.58 2.57 -34.66
C GLN A 75 -21.24 1.88 -34.98
N GLN A 76 -20.16 2.20 -34.27
CA GLN A 76 -18.87 1.49 -34.41
C GLN A 76 -19.01 -0.02 -34.17
N ARG A 77 -19.78 -0.44 -33.15
CA ARG A 77 -20.10 -1.85 -32.89
C ARG A 77 -21.03 -2.50 -33.93
N GLN A 78 -21.82 -1.73 -34.67
CA GLN A 78 -22.68 -2.24 -35.75
C GLN A 78 -21.98 -2.28 -37.11
N SER A 79 -20.86 -1.56 -37.26
CA SER A 79 -19.99 -1.64 -38.45
C SER A 79 -18.92 -2.75 -38.38
N SER A 80 -18.81 -3.47 -37.25
CA SER A 80 -17.75 -4.44 -36.98
C SER A 80 -18.24 -5.90 -36.92
N ASP A 81 -19.26 -6.26 -37.70
CA ASP A 81 -19.67 -7.67 -37.90
C ASP A 81 -18.73 -8.37 -38.91
N LEU A 82 -17.43 -8.47 -38.57
CA LEU A 82 -16.41 -9.37 -39.12
C LEU A 82 -15.04 -9.07 -38.47
N ASP A 83 -14.83 -9.54 -37.24
CA ASP A 83 -13.58 -10.18 -36.76
C ASP A 83 -13.67 -10.48 -35.25
N ALA A 84 -13.67 -11.77 -34.90
CA ALA A 84 -13.96 -12.24 -33.55
C ALA A 84 -12.71 -12.36 -32.66
N ASP A 85 -11.98 -11.25 -32.46
CA ASP A 85 -10.83 -11.24 -31.51
C ASP A 85 -10.56 -9.87 -30.82
N THR A 86 -11.51 -8.94 -30.83
CA THR A 86 -11.36 -7.64 -30.15
C THR A 86 -11.54 -7.76 -28.63
N THR A 87 -10.46 -8.15 -27.93
CA THR A 87 -10.40 -8.04 -26.46
C THR A 87 -10.64 -6.59 -26.01
N LEU A 88 -11.66 -6.37 -25.17
CA LEU A 88 -11.97 -5.05 -24.64
C LEU A 88 -10.86 -4.59 -23.69
N ASP A 89 -10.12 -3.54 -24.06
CA ASP A 89 -9.00 -3.06 -23.24
C ASP A 89 -9.45 -2.25 -22.01
N LEU A 90 -9.91 -2.98 -20.98
CA LEU A 90 -10.26 -2.43 -19.68
C LEU A 90 -9.06 -1.80 -18.94
N SER A 91 -7.81 -1.99 -19.40
CA SER A 91 -6.64 -1.37 -18.76
C SER A 91 -6.64 0.15 -18.93
N ALA A 92 -7.11 0.66 -20.08
CA ALA A 92 -7.29 2.10 -20.32
C ALA A 92 -8.38 2.68 -19.41
N LEU A 93 -9.44 1.93 -19.14
CA LEU A 93 -10.51 2.32 -18.22
C LEU A 93 -10.04 2.32 -16.75
N SER A 94 -9.24 1.34 -16.32
CA SER A 94 -8.62 1.34 -15.00
C SER A 94 -7.72 2.57 -14.82
N LYS A 95 -6.83 2.82 -15.78
CA LYS A 95 -5.96 4.01 -15.79
C LYS A 95 -6.73 5.33 -15.83
N ALA A 96 -7.90 5.40 -16.48
CA ALA A 96 -8.76 6.58 -16.44
C ALA A 96 -9.42 6.81 -15.06
N ILE A 97 -9.76 5.75 -14.33
CA ILE A 97 -10.30 5.83 -12.96
C ILE A 97 -9.20 6.22 -11.96
N GLU A 98 -7.98 5.73 -12.16
CA GLU A 98 -6.79 6.12 -11.38
C GLU A 98 -6.37 7.57 -11.68
N ALA A 99 -6.34 7.97 -12.96
CA ALA A 99 -6.07 9.35 -13.37
C ALA A 99 -7.12 10.31 -12.79
N ASN A 100 -8.42 10.00 -12.87
CA ASN A 100 -9.47 10.81 -12.24
C ASN A 100 -9.38 10.86 -10.69
N SER A 101 -8.62 9.96 -10.07
CA SER A 101 -8.30 10.03 -8.63
C SER A 101 -7.11 10.95 -8.32
N LEU A 102 -6.37 11.41 -9.34
CA LEU A 102 -5.17 12.26 -9.24
C LEU A 102 -5.36 13.63 -9.92
N THR A 103 -6.21 13.75 -10.94
CA THR A 103 -6.44 14.99 -11.70
C THR A 103 -7.63 15.80 -11.15
N GLN A 104 -7.48 16.35 -9.95
CA GLN A 104 -8.20 17.58 -9.53
C GLN A 104 -7.23 18.77 -9.44
N THR A 105 -6.44 18.96 -10.49
CA THR A 105 -5.65 20.16 -10.75
C THR A 105 -6.30 20.92 -11.92
N ASP A 106 -7.08 21.95 -11.60
CA ASP A 106 -7.89 22.72 -12.55
C ASP A 106 -6.99 23.65 -13.42
N GLU A 107 -6.71 23.23 -14.65
CA GLU A 107 -5.80 23.91 -15.58
C GLU A 107 -6.48 25.09 -16.28
N LEU A 108 -6.45 26.27 -15.67
CA LEU A 108 -7.01 27.49 -16.25
C LEU A 108 -5.96 28.34 -17.00
N ALA A 109 -5.73 28.00 -18.28
CA ALA A 109 -5.00 28.83 -19.23
C ALA A 109 -5.76 30.16 -19.55
N PRO A 110 -5.07 31.25 -19.94
CA PRO A 110 -5.55 32.61 -19.66
C PRO A 110 -6.58 33.15 -20.66
N ALA A 111 -7.61 33.83 -20.11
CA ALA A 111 -8.53 34.66 -20.88
C ALA A 111 -7.89 36.00 -21.30
N LYS A 112 -7.99 36.36 -22.58
CA LYS A 112 -7.59 37.69 -23.08
C LYS A 112 -8.52 38.79 -22.53
N PRO A 113 -8.00 39.99 -22.20
CA PRO A 113 -8.82 41.08 -21.68
C PRO A 113 -9.72 41.69 -22.75
N VAL A 114 -10.95 42.01 -22.38
CA VAL A 114 -11.84 42.88 -23.18
C VAL A 114 -11.57 44.32 -22.78
N ALA A 115 -11.18 45.15 -23.74
CA ALA A 115 -10.99 46.58 -23.53
C ALA A 115 -12.34 47.33 -23.60
N ALA A 116 -12.53 48.34 -22.73
CA ALA A 116 -12.76 49.74 -23.14
C ALA A 116 -13.42 50.57 -22.03
N ARG A 117 -12.64 51.46 -21.41
CA ARG A 117 -12.99 52.87 -21.15
C ARG A 117 -11.69 53.61 -20.83
N GLY A 118 -11.50 54.79 -21.38
CA GLY A 118 -10.26 55.53 -21.24
C GLY A 118 -10.48 57.04 -21.29
N GLU A 119 -9.65 57.73 -20.52
CA GLU A 119 -9.33 59.15 -20.53
C GLU A 119 -7.88 59.19 -20.01
N SER A 120 -6.86 59.42 -20.84
CA SER A 120 -6.48 60.68 -21.52
C SER A 120 -5.56 61.58 -20.67
N ALA A 121 -4.25 61.37 -20.78
CA ALA A 121 -3.22 62.41 -20.62
C ALA A 121 -1.86 61.96 -21.22
N ALA A 122 -0.97 62.92 -21.48
CA ALA A 122 0.38 62.77 -22.04
C ALA A 122 1.38 62.13 -21.03
N ASP A 123 2.67 61.88 -21.32
CA ASP A 123 3.56 62.43 -22.37
C ASP A 123 4.80 61.53 -22.60
N GLY A 124 5.62 61.84 -23.61
CA GLY A 124 7.03 61.43 -23.71
C GLY A 124 7.36 60.09 -24.41
N ALA A 125 8.16 60.16 -25.48
CA ALA A 125 8.77 59.05 -26.23
C ALA A 125 10.15 59.48 -26.79
N PRO A 126 10.94 58.63 -27.51
CA PRO A 126 10.91 57.16 -27.66
C PRO A 126 12.02 56.56 -26.75
N ASP A 127 12.97 55.66 -27.04
CA ASP A 127 13.41 54.79 -28.16
C ASP A 127 14.26 53.62 -27.54
N VAL A 128 15.05 52.70 -28.12
CA VAL A 128 15.71 52.45 -29.44
C VAL A 128 15.74 50.93 -29.72
N GLN A 129 15.84 50.50 -30.99
CA GLN A 129 16.24 49.15 -31.45
C GLN A 129 17.49 49.26 -32.38
N PRO A 130 18.28 48.22 -32.78
CA PRO A 130 17.89 46.78 -32.95
C PRO A 130 19.05 45.71 -32.87
N LYS A 131 18.76 44.48 -33.40
CA LYS A 131 19.68 43.40 -33.91
C LYS A 131 20.49 42.60 -32.84
N ALA A 132 20.51 41.26 -32.81
CA ALA A 132 20.90 40.22 -33.81
C ALA A 132 22.44 40.05 -33.93
N GLN A 133 23.05 38.85 -34.02
CA GLN A 133 22.56 37.50 -34.39
C GLN A 133 23.56 36.37 -33.95
N ILE A 134 23.09 35.12 -33.79
CA ILE A 134 23.81 33.80 -33.89
C ILE A 134 25.07 33.52 -33.02
N GLY A 135 25.12 32.34 -32.37
CA GLY A 135 26.39 31.65 -32.06
C GLY A 135 26.40 30.69 -30.84
N ASP A 136 26.30 29.38 -31.08
CA ASP A 136 26.94 28.33 -30.25
C ASP A 136 28.43 28.23 -30.66
N PRO A 137 29.40 27.78 -29.82
CA PRO A 137 29.25 26.61 -28.93
C PRO A 137 29.94 26.68 -27.53
N ASN A 138 29.82 25.56 -26.81
CA ASN A 138 30.53 25.13 -25.59
C ASN A 138 32.03 25.49 -25.47
N PRO A 139 32.47 25.90 -24.26
CA PRO A 139 33.81 25.55 -23.76
C PRO A 139 33.80 24.96 -22.33
N ALA A 140 34.91 24.30 -21.97
CA ALA A 140 35.21 23.87 -20.59
C ALA A 140 36.50 24.57 -20.09
N SER A 141 36.60 24.75 -18.77
CA SER A 141 37.78 25.30 -18.04
C SER A 141 38.07 26.80 -18.31
N LEU A 142 38.95 27.52 -17.61
CA LEU A 142 40.12 27.17 -16.77
C LEU A 142 40.45 28.35 -15.79
N PHE A 143 41.39 28.14 -14.84
CA PHE A 143 42.08 29.14 -13.98
C PHE A 143 41.26 29.88 -12.89
N ASP A 144 41.77 30.31 -11.72
CA ASP A 144 42.97 30.01 -10.87
C ASP A 144 42.70 30.68 -9.46
N ASP A 145 43.57 30.92 -8.45
CA ASP A 145 45.03 30.89 -8.27
C ASP A 145 45.45 30.84 -6.75
N LEU A 146 46.76 30.70 -6.45
CA LEU A 146 47.58 31.05 -5.23
C LEU A 146 47.01 30.93 -3.77
N GLU A 147 47.75 30.58 -2.70
CA GLU A 147 49.13 30.14 -2.37
C GLU A 147 49.08 29.41 -0.97
N ASN A 148 49.79 28.30 -0.67
CA ASN A 148 51.22 28.12 -0.30
C ASN A 148 51.58 28.68 1.12
N GLU A 149 52.37 28.08 2.05
CA GLU A 149 53.19 26.84 2.17
C GLU A 149 53.43 26.52 3.68
N THR A 150 53.49 25.27 4.19
CA THR A 150 54.69 24.46 4.61
C THR A 150 54.19 23.34 5.57
N ALA A 151 54.53 22.03 5.48
CA ALA A 151 55.79 21.30 5.77
C ALA A 151 56.23 21.31 7.28
N SER A 152 56.76 20.23 7.92
CA SER A 152 56.82 18.78 7.64
C SER A 152 57.45 17.94 8.80
N ILE A 153 57.08 16.65 8.95
CA ILE A 153 57.89 15.48 9.41
C ILE A 153 58.21 15.22 10.93
N SER A 154 58.03 13.94 11.32
CA SER A 154 58.71 13.12 12.38
C SER A 154 58.33 13.13 13.89
N ALA A 155 58.63 11.99 14.51
CA ALA A 155 58.68 11.58 15.93
C ALA A 155 59.89 10.59 16.08
N PRO A 156 60.18 9.87 17.20
CA PRO A 156 59.66 9.87 18.60
C PRO A 156 60.80 9.96 19.68
N GLU A 157 60.51 9.77 20.98
CA GLU A 157 61.46 9.16 21.97
C GLU A 157 60.84 8.80 23.35
N ASP A 158 61.49 7.91 24.12
CA ASP A 158 61.08 7.37 25.45
C ASP A 158 61.94 7.90 26.63
N ILE A 159 61.33 8.24 27.78
CA ILE A 159 62.02 8.36 29.10
C ILE A 159 61.14 7.77 30.24
N ARG A 160 61.76 7.35 31.35
CA ARG A 160 61.24 6.41 32.38
C ARG A 160 60.93 7.01 33.76
N ALA A 161 60.01 6.32 34.46
CA ALA A 161 60.07 5.87 35.88
C ALA A 161 59.77 6.79 37.10
N ASP A 162 59.38 6.06 38.17
CA ASP A 162 59.37 6.32 39.63
C ASP A 162 58.37 7.29 40.31
N GLY A 163 57.79 6.81 41.43
CA GLY A 163 57.02 7.60 42.40
C GLY A 163 55.91 6.83 43.15
N ALA A 164 56.21 6.32 44.35
CA ALA A 164 55.23 5.63 45.22
C ALA A 164 54.15 6.59 45.78
N THR A 165 52.99 6.13 46.29
CA THR A 165 52.86 5.62 47.67
C THR A 165 51.57 4.81 47.87
N SER A 166 51.63 3.82 48.76
CA SER A 166 50.58 2.85 49.11
C SER A 166 49.60 3.30 50.20
N LEU A 167 48.35 2.83 50.11
CA LEU A 167 47.58 2.33 51.26
C LEU A 167 46.79 1.09 50.84
N GLY A 168 46.72 0.09 51.69
CA GLY A 168 45.92 -1.12 51.52
C GLY A 168 45.66 -1.78 52.88
N PHE A 169 44.81 -2.80 52.91
CA PHE A 169 44.66 -3.73 54.03
C PHE A 169 44.29 -5.13 53.51
N GLU A 170 44.88 -6.15 54.14
CA GLU A 170 44.64 -7.59 53.93
C GLU A 170 43.17 -7.95 54.22
N GLU A 171 42.52 -8.80 53.43
CA GLU A 171 42.70 -10.26 53.27
C GLU A 171 42.40 -11.07 54.54
N ALA A 172 41.46 -12.02 54.40
CA ALA A 172 41.24 -13.11 55.33
C ALA A 172 40.62 -14.32 54.58
N ALA A 173 41.45 -15.11 53.90
CA ALA A 173 41.11 -16.52 53.60
C ALA A 173 41.23 -17.36 54.88
N PRO A 174 40.77 -18.64 54.89
CA PRO A 174 41.73 -19.68 54.48
C PRO A 174 41.13 -20.95 53.83
N ALA A 175 41.97 -21.64 53.02
CA ALA A 175 42.05 -23.10 52.85
C ALA A 175 40.83 -23.88 52.25
N ASN A 176 40.92 -25.07 51.63
CA ASN A 176 41.91 -25.83 50.82
C ASN A 176 41.11 -27.08 50.27
N VAL A 177 41.50 -28.02 49.39
CA VAL A 177 42.75 -28.45 48.74
C VAL A 177 42.40 -29.09 47.36
N SER A 178 43.34 -29.11 46.41
CA SER A 178 43.44 -30.08 45.27
C SER A 178 42.37 -30.04 44.15
N SER A 179 42.66 -30.39 42.89
CA SER A 179 43.95 -30.57 42.19
C SER A 179 43.77 -30.44 40.66
N GLU A 180 44.88 -30.26 39.94
CA GLU A 180 44.88 -30.05 38.49
C GLU A 180 44.45 -31.28 37.68
N LYS A 181 43.68 -31.05 36.60
CA LYS A 181 43.99 -31.72 35.33
C LYS A 181 43.60 -30.89 34.11
N LYS A 182 44.63 -30.30 33.51
CA LYS A 182 44.56 -29.52 32.26
C LYS A 182 44.25 -30.46 31.09
N SER A 183 43.09 -30.31 30.47
CA SER A 183 42.75 -30.97 29.19
C SER A 183 42.06 -29.97 28.26
N ALA A 184 42.78 -29.53 27.23
CA ALA A 184 42.26 -28.61 26.23
C ALA A 184 41.62 -29.40 25.07
N HIS A 185 40.31 -29.56 25.10
CA HIS A 185 39.49 -30.03 23.96
C HIS A 185 38.25 -29.13 23.81
N ALA A 186 38.51 -27.84 23.61
CA ALA A 186 37.53 -26.88 23.09
C ALA A 186 37.81 -26.66 21.59
N ALA A 187 37.42 -27.65 20.77
CA ALA A 187 37.53 -27.60 19.31
C ALA A 187 36.55 -28.59 18.65
N SER A 188 36.04 -28.22 17.48
CA SER A 188 35.42 -29.10 16.48
C SER A 188 34.36 -30.12 16.95
N LEU A 189 33.16 -29.61 17.25
CA LEU A 189 31.92 -30.25 16.77
C LEU A 189 31.11 -29.28 15.88
N GLU A 190 31.83 -28.50 15.06
CA GLU A 190 31.25 -27.88 13.87
C GLU A 190 30.89 -28.99 12.87
N SER A 191 29.63 -29.43 12.93
CA SER A 191 29.04 -30.20 11.84
C SER A 191 28.94 -29.29 10.62
N ASN A 192 29.95 -29.37 9.74
CA ASN A 192 30.00 -28.64 8.46
C ASN A 192 28.99 -29.21 7.45
N ALA A 193 27.72 -29.21 7.82
CA ALA A 193 26.59 -29.33 6.91
C ALA A 193 26.17 -27.91 6.47
N PRO A 194 25.90 -27.66 5.19
CA PRO A 194 25.53 -26.34 4.67
C PRO A 194 24.05 -26.01 4.95
N GLY A 195 23.64 -26.11 6.22
CA GLY A 195 22.28 -25.88 6.68
C GLY A 195 22.17 -24.73 7.68
N LEU A 196 20.99 -24.14 7.75
CA LEU A 196 20.65 -23.03 8.65
C LEU A 196 20.40 -23.55 10.06
N GLY A 197 21.15 -23.03 11.03
CA GLY A 197 20.93 -23.31 12.44
C GLY A 197 19.84 -22.42 13.05
N PHE A 198 19.52 -22.67 14.33
CA PHE A 198 18.50 -21.91 15.06
C PHE A 198 18.74 -20.39 15.05
N GLY A 199 20.00 -19.98 15.20
CA GLY A 199 20.40 -18.56 15.18
C GLY A 199 20.15 -17.89 13.84
N ASP A 200 20.43 -18.57 12.73
CA ASP A 200 20.23 -18.06 11.37
C ASP A 200 18.74 -17.88 11.07
N LEU A 201 17.93 -18.88 11.43
CA LEU A 201 16.48 -18.86 11.28
C LEU A 201 15.82 -17.73 12.10
N LEU A 202 16.35 -17.42 13.29
CA LEU A 202 15.95 -16.23 14.05
C LEU A 202 16.41 -14.92 13.40
N ALA A 203 17.63 -14.86 12.85
CA ALA A 203 18.16 -13.67 12.18
C ALA A 203 17.39 -13.32 10.89
N ILE A 204 16.95 -14.34 10.15
CA ILE A 204 16.02 -14.26 9.02
C ILE A 204 14.65 -13.70 9.46
N GLY A 205 14.28 -13.87 10.73
CA GLY A 205 13.06 -13.31 11.33
C GLY A 205 11.91 -14.30 11.51
N LEU A 206 12.19 -15.62 11.49
CA LEU A 206 11.24 -16.63 11.95
C LEU A 206 11.13 -16.60 13.49
N SER A 207 10.03 -17.11 14.05
CA SER A 207 9.84 -17.13 15.51
C SER A 207 10.48 -18.36 16.14
N SER A 208 10.95 -18.23 17.39
CA SER A 208 11.48 -19.35 18.18
C SER A 208 10.45 -20.46 18.41
N GLU A 209 9.16 -20.11 18.40
CA GLU A 209 8.04 -21.05 18.50
C GLU A 209 7.92 -21.87 17.21
N PHE A 210 7.86 -21.20 16.05
CA PHE A 210 7.79 -21.81 14.73
C PHE A 210 8.97 -22.75 14.44
N ILE A 211 10.20 -22.32 14.76
CA ILE A 211 11.40 -23.15 14.53
C ILE A 211 11.33 -24.43 15.38
N LYS A 212 10.81 -24.37 16.60
CA LYS A 212 10.70 -25.53 17.50
C LYS A 212 9.51 -26.44 17.16
N SER A 213 8.37 -25.91 16.74
CA SER A 213 7.19 -26.70 16.39
C SER A 213 7.30 -27.34 14.99
N GLU A 214 7.66 -26.54 13.99
CA GLU A 214 7.55 -26.91 12.58
C GLU A 214 8.84 -27.44 11.96
N ILE A 215 9.97 -26.81 12.30
CA ILE A 215 11.30 -27.20 11.80
C ILE A 215 11.96 -28.23 12.73
N LYS A 216 11.61 -28.20 14.03
CA LYS A 216 12.08 -29.11 15.09
C LYS A 216 13.58 -29.01 15.38
N ILE A 217 14.15 -27.83 15.16
CA ILE A 217 15.52 -27.47 15.53
C ILE A 217 15.54 -26.86 16.93
N SER A 218 16.59 -27.14 17.71
CA SER A 218 16.81 -26.59 19.05
C SER A 218 17.87 -25.48 19.03
N GLU A 219 17.97 -24.71 20.12
CA GLU A 219 18.90 -23.57 20.23
C GLU A 219 20.39 -23.90 20.01
N PHE A 220 20.78 -25.17 20.23
CA PHE A 220 22.19 -25.61 20.18
C PHE A 220 22.42 -26.86 19.31
N GLU A 221 21.37 -27.43 18.71
CA GLU A 221 21.44 -28.67 17.93
C GLU A 221 20.36 -28.71 16.85
N GLY A 222 20.78 -29.07 15.62
CA GLY A 222 19.95 -29.17 14.43
C GLY A 222 20.23 -28.07 13.40
N ALA A 223 20.10 -28.42 12.12
CA ALA A 223 20.21 -27.51 10.97
C ALA A 223 19.24 -27.95 9.86
N ILE A 224 18.80 -27.03 9.00
CA ILE A 224 17.94 -27.32 7.83
C ILE A 224 18.52 -26.72 6.55
N GLU A 225 18.52 -27.50 5.47
CA GLU A 225 18.92 -27.01 4.14
C GLU A 225 17.87 -26.02 3.59
N LYS A 226 18.32 -25.01 2.82
CA LYS A 226 17.44 -23.96 2.24
C LYS A 226 16.22 -24.56 1.54
N ASP A 227 16.42 -25.58 0.71
CA ASP A 227 15.35 -26.21 -0.04
C ASP A 227 14.30 -26.89 0.85
N ALA A 228 14.74 -27.60 1.89
CA ALA A 228 13.85 -28.24 2.87
C ALA A 228 13.07 -27.20 3.70
N LEU A 229 13.67 -26.05 4.01
CA LEU A 229 12.97 -24.93 4.65
C LEU A 229 11.88 -24.35 3.73
N LEU A 230 12.18 -24.17 2.44
CA LEU A 230 11.23 -23.67 1.45
C LEU A 230 10.04 -24.63 1.28
N ASP A 231 10.29 -25.94 1.14
CA ASP A 231 9.22 -26.95 1.07
C ASP A 231 8.36 -26.96 2.33
N ARG A 232 8.98 -26.91 3.52
CA ARG A 232 8.24 -26.88 4.80
C ARG A 232 7.37 -25.61 4.92
N LEU A 233 7.85 -24.47 4.46
CA LEU A 233 7.06 -23.23 4.41
C LEU A 233 5.89 -23.32 3.42
N VAL A 234 6.08 -23.94 2.25
CA VAL A 234 4.97 -24.18 1.29
C VAL A 234 3.91 -25.08 1.90
N GLU A 235 4.29 -26.19 2.54
CA GLU A 235 3.36 -27.09 3.24
C GLU A 235 2.55 -26.36 4.34
N ILE A 236 3.19 -25.49 5.10
CA ILE A 236 2.56 -24.77 6.22
C ILE A 236 1.68 -23.62 5.75
N PHE A 237 2.06 -22.88 4.71
CA PHE A 237 1.35 -21.66 4.33
C PHE A 237 0.37 -21.81 3.17
N ILE A 238 0.48 -22.81 2.29
CA ILE A 238 -0.48 -22.96 1.18
C ILE A 238 -1.90 -23.21 1.73
N ASP A 239 -2.90 -22.51 1.20
CA ASP A 239 -4.31 -22.79 1.52
C ASP A 239 -4.81 -23.96 0.64
N PRO A 240 -5.12 -25.15 1.22
CA PRO A 240 -5.63 -26.27 0.44
C PRO A 240 -6.99 -25.98 -0.20
N LYS A 241 -7.72 -24.95 0.24
CA LYS A 241 -8.99 -24.53 -0.33
C LYS A 241 -8.84 -23.46 -1.43
N ALA A 242 -7.64 -22.96 -1.71
CA ALA A 242 -7.41 -21.84 -2.61
C ALA A 242 -8.11 -21.98 -3.97
N VAL A 243 -8.12 -23.20 -4.54
CA VAL A 243 -8.77 -23.51 -5.82
C VAL A 243 -10.30 -23.51 -5.73
N GLU A 244 -10.88 -23.78 -4.56
CA GLU A 244 -12.32 -23.73 -4.30
C GLU A 244 -12.81 -22.29 -4.11
N LEU A 245 -12.01 -21.45 -3.41
CA LEU A 245 -12.33 -20.05 -3.07
C LEU A 245 -12.69 -19.18 -4.27
N PHE A 246 -12.06 -19.43 -5.42
CA PHE A 246 -12.19 -18.58 -6.62
C PHE A 246 -13.12 -19.18 -7.69
N GLN A 247 -13.91 -20.20 -7.34
CA GLN A 247 -14.93 -20.75 -8.24
C GLN A 247 -16.21 -19.91 -8.25
N PRO A 248 -16.99 -19.89 -9.36
CA PRO A 248 -18.20 -19.07 -9.48
C PRO A 248 -19.28 -19.28 -8.41
N ARG A 249 -19.32 -20.46 -7.76
CA ARG A 249 -20.46 -20.95 -6.96
C ARG A 249 -20.32 -20.83 -5.44
N GLN A 250 -19.37 -20.04 -4.95
CA GLN A 250 -19.15 -19.85 -3.51
C GLN A 250 -19.85 -18.60 -2.96
N ASN A 251 -20.03 -18.53 -1.63
CA ASN A 251 -20.18 -17.24 -0.94
C ASN A 251 -18.80 -16.82 -0.41
N VAL A 252 -18.19 -15.82 -1.05
CA VAL A 252 -16.84 -15.32 -0.72
C VAL A 252 -16.95 -13.94 -0.11
N VAL A 253 -16.37 -13.73 1.07
CA VAL A 253 -16.41 -12.47 1.80
C VAL A 253 -15.01 -11.88 1.92
N PHE A 254 -14.75 -10.82 1.16
CA PHE A 254 -13.48 -10.10 1.13
C PHE A 254 -13.42 -9.04 2.24
N ILE A 255 -12.42 -9.19 3.12
CA ILE A 255 -12.10 -8.26 4.23
C ILE A 255 -10.68 -7.72 4.08
N GLY A 256 -10.37 -6.64 4.81
CA GLY A 256 -9.04 -6.02 4.84
C GLY A 256 -9.08 -4.50 4.75
N PRO A 257 -7.94 -3.82 4.97
CA PRO A 257 -7.88 -2.37 5.11
C PRO A 257 -8.20 -1.60 3.80
N PRO A 258 -8.36 -0.26 3.88
CA PRO A 258 -8.41 0.58 2.70
C PRO A 258 -7.14 0.45 1.86
N GLY A 259 -7.24 0.60 0.54
CA GLY A 259 -6.07 0.57 -0.36
C GLY A 259 -5.39 -0.79 -0.57
N SER A 260 -5.82 -1.88 0.09
CA SER A 260 -5.28 -3.23 -0.15
C SER A 260 -5.70 -3.85 -1.50
N GLY A 261 -6.68 -3.25 -2.19
CA GLY A 261 -7.07 -3.60 -3.56
C GLY A 261 -8.30 -4.52 -3.68
N LYS A 262 -9.01 -4.81 -2.58
CA LYS A 262 -10.25 -5.62 -2.51
C LYS A 262 -11.15 -5.49 -3.76
N SER A 263 -11.72 -4.31 -4.03
CA SER A 263 -12.63 -4.09 -5.17
C SER A 263 -12.04 -4.41 -6.55
N THR A 264 -10.72 -4.28 -6.72
CA THR A 264 -10.01 -4.58 -7.98
C THR A 264 -9.79 -6.09 -8.12
N LEU A 265 -9.44 -6.78 -7.03
CA LEU A 265 -9.35 -8.26 -7.03
C LEU A 265 -10.72 -8.90 -7.26
N ILE A 266 -11.77 -8.35 -6.67
CA ILE A 266 -13.16 -8.76 -6.93
C ILE A 266 -13.54 -8.52 -8.39
N ALA A 267 -13.06 -7.44 -9.03
CA ALA A 267 -13.28 -7.22 -10.45
C ALA A 267 -12.54 -8.24 -11.35
N GLY A 268 -11.30 -8.62 -11.00
CA GLY A 268 -10.60 -9.73 -11.63
C GLY A 268 -11.37 -11.06 -11.48
N LEU A 269 -11.89 -11.34 -10.28
CA LEU A 269 -12.74 -12.52 -10.03
C LEU A 269 -14.03 -12.50 -10.86
N MET A 270 -14.73 -11.36 -10.93
CA MET A 270 -15.91 -11.17 -11.78
C MET A 270 -15.60 -11.37 -13.27
N GLN A 271 -14.40 -10.99 -13.72
CA GLN A 271 -13.95 -11.22 -15.09
C GLN A 271 -13.69 -12.71 -15.35
N ASN A 272 -12.95 -13.40 -14.46
CA ASN A 272 -12.72 -14.85 -14.53
C ASN A 272 -14.05 -15.61 -14.59
N ILE A 273 -14.99 -15.28 -13.71
CA ILE A 273 -16.32 -15.89 -13.70
C ILE A 273 -17.07 -15.63 -15.01
N THR A 274 -16.97 -14.43 -15.59
CA THR A 274 -17.59 -14.10 -16.89
C THR A 274 -17.01 -14.90 -18.07
N GLN A 275 -15.75 -15.34 -17.99
CA GLN A 275 -15.13 -16.22 -18.99
C GLN A 275 -15.55 -17.68 -18.81
N GLN A 276 -15.83 -18.11 -17.57
CA GLN A 276 -16.11 -19.51 -17.21
C GLN A 276 -17.61 -19.85 -17.14
N SER A 277 -18.48 -18.85 -16.93
CA SER A 277 -19.90 -19.05 -16.59
C SER A 277 -20.78 -17.94 -17.17
N SER A 278 -21.96 -18.33 -17.67
CA SER A 278 -23.06 -17.40 -17.96
C SER A 278 -23.83 -16.98 -16.70
N GLU A 279 -23.85 -17.83 -15.67
CA GLU A 279 -24.44 -17.55 -14.36
C GLU A 279 -23.47 -16.70 -13.54
N LYS A 280 -23.99 -15.65 -12.88
CA LYS A 280 -23.19 -14.64 -12.18
C LYS A 280 -23.67 -14.45 -10.74
N PRO A 281 -22.82 -14.68 -9.72
CA PRO A 281 -23.17 -14.50 -8.31
C PRO A 281 -23.58 -13.06 -7.99
N GLN A 282 -24.24 -12.88 -6.85
CA GLN A 282 -24.58 -11.55 -6.34
C GLN A 282 -23.33 -10.81 -5.84
N VAL A 283 -23.17 -9.54 -6.20
CA VAL A 283 -22.13 -8.67 -5.65
C VAL A 283 -22.71 -7.86 -4.49
N LEU A 284 -22.22 -8.09 -3.27
CA LEU A 284 -22.71 -7.44 -2.05
C LEU A 284 -21.66 -6.45 -1.50
N HIS A 285 -21.92 -5.15 -1.61
CA HIS A 285 -21.07 -4.12 -1.03
C HIS A 285 -21.60 -3.71 0.36
N VAL A 286 -20.85 -3.98 1.42
CA VAL A 286 -21.20 -3.58 2.79
C VAL A 286 -20.34 -2.39 3.20
N SER A 287 -20.86 -1.17 3.01
CA SER A 287 -20.17 0.09 3.27
C SER A 287 -21.16 1.20 3.63
N GLU A 288 -20.66 2.32 4.16
CA GLU A 288 -21.47 3.53 4.25
C GLU A 288 -21.64 4.23 2.88
N GLU A 289 -22.67 5.07 2.75
CA GLU A 289 -22.90 5.90 1.54
C GLU A 289 -22.14 7.23 1.67
N VAL A 290 -20.85 7.20 1.36
CA VAL A 290 -20.06 8.42 1.24
C VAL A 290 -20.44 9.14 -0.06
N LEU A 291 -21.00 10.36 0.07
CA LEU A 291 -21.29 11.21 -1.08
C LEU A 291 -19.98 11.61 -1.78
N PHE A 292 -20.00 11.63 -3.11
CA PHE A 292 -18.88 11.99 -3.99
C PHE A 292 -17.70 11.00 -4.07
N GLU A 293 -17.71 9.89 -3.33
CA GLU A 293 -16.76 8.79 -3.58
C GLU A 293 -17.11 8.01 -4.86
N THR A 294 -16.07 7.53 -5.55
CA THR A 294 -16.24 6.66 -6.72
C THR A 294 -16.40 5.22 -6.27
N ASP A 295 -17.63 4.70 -6.26
CA ASP A 295 -17.90 3.28 -5.99
C ASP A 295 -17.36 2.39 -7.13
N ARG A 296 -16.07 2.06 -7.03
CA ARG A 296 -15.35 1.21 -8.00
C ARG A 296 -15.99 -0.16 -8.13
N LEU A 297 -16.48 -0.76 -7.04
CA LEU A 297 -17.13 -2.07 -7.08
C LEU A 297 -18.46 -2.02 -7.85
N SER A 298 -19.32 -1.04 -7.59
CA SER A 298 -20.55 -0.83 -8.40
C SER A 298 -20.24 -0.50 -9.86
N PHE A 299 -19.14 0.20 -10.15
CA PHE A 299 -18.72 0.43 -11.53
C PHE A 299 -18.36 -0.90 -12.21
N TYR A 300 -17.48 -1.71 -11.61
CA TYR A 300 -17.05 -2.98 -12.17
C TYR A 300 -18.21 -3.99 -12.31
N ALA A 301 -19.05 -4.12 -11.29
CA ALA A 301 -20.23 -5.00 -11.32
C ALA A 301 -21.19 -4.59 -12.45
N ARG A 302 -21.44 -3.29 -12.63
CA ARG A 302 -22.30 -2.79 -13.72
C ARG A 302 -21.68 -3.00 -15.11
N VAL A 303 -20.37 -2.78 -15.28
CA VAL A 303 -19.67 -3.00 -16.55
C VAL A 303 -19.64 -4.47 -16.94
N LEU A 304 -19.42 -5.37 -15.96
CA LEU A 304 -19.41 -6.82 -16.17
C LEU A 304 -20.81 -7.47 -16.10
N ASN A 305 -21.87 -6.67 -15.93
CA ASN A 305 -23.27 -7.11 -15.83
C ASN A 305 -23.50 -8.18 -14.73
N PHE A 306 -23.04 -7.89 -13.51
CA PHE A 306 -23.34 -8.66 -12.30
C PHE A 306 -24.52 -8.02 -11.53
N PRO A 307 -25.40 -8.83 -10.90
CA PRO A 307 -26.43 -8.31 -10.00
C PRO A 307 -25.78 -7.79 -8.70
N GLN A 308 -25.92 -6.49 -8.44
CA GLN A 308 -25.29 -5.81 -7.29
C GLN A 308 -26.28 -5.32 -6.24
N ILE A 309 -25.92 -5.43 -4.96
CA ILE A 309 -26.64 -4.85 -3.81
C ILE A 309 -25.64 -4.12 -2.90
N ARG A 310 -26.04 -2.97 -2.34
CA ARG A 310 -25.29 -2.22 -1.33
C ARG A 310 -26.06 -2.22 0.00
N GLN A 311 -25.38 -2.43 1.12
CA GLN A 311 -25.97 -2.47 2.47
C GLN A 311 -25.12 -1.66 3.46
N LYS A 312 -25.77 -0.92 4.38
CA LYS A 312 -25.11 0.03 5.30
C LYS A 312 -24.67 -0.57 6.64
N THR A 313 -25.10 -1.80 6.91
CA THR A 313 -24.90 -2.53 8.17
C THR A 313 -24.62 -3.99 7.88
N CYS A 314 -23.87 -4.65 8.75
CA CYS A 314 -23.59 -6.08 8.60
C CYS A 314 -24.79 -6.93 9.01
N ASN A 315 -25.68 -7.25 8.06
CA ASN A 315 -26.80 -8.17 8.28
C ASN A 315 -26.39 -9.63 8.02
N SER A 316 -26.43 -10.48 9.05
CA SER A 316 -26.10 -11.90 8.97
C SER A 316 -26.95 -12.66 7.96
N SER A 317 -28.25 -12.32 7.82
CA SER A 317 -29.16 -13.02 6.89
C SER A 317 -28.76 -12.89 5.41
N ASN A 318 -27.90 -11.93 5.08
CA ASN A 318 -27.53 -11.58 3.71
C ASN A 318 -26.05 -11.94 3.45
N ILE A 319 -25.14 -11.56 4.36
CA ILE A 319 -23.71 -11.85 4.22
C ILE A 319 -23.46 -13.36 4.37
N LEU A 320 -24.16 -14.03 5.28
CA LEU A 320 -23.94 -15.44 5.62
C LEU A 320 -24.97 -16.39 4.96
N ALA A 321 -25.71 -15.90 3.96
CA ALA A 321 -26.69 -16.69 3.22
C ALA A 321 -26.00 -17.84 2.43
N PRO A 322 -26.64 -19.03 2.32
CA PRO A 322 -26.19 -20.12 1.46
C PRO A 322 -26.57 -19.85 0.00
N GLN A 323 -25.92 -18.86 -0.61
CA GLN A 323 -26.15 -18.42 -2.00
C GLN A 323 -24.83 -18.01 -2.67
N GLU A 324 -24.76 -18.12 -4.00
CA GLU A 324 -23.58 -17.72 -4.79
C GLU A 324 -23.40 -16.19 -4.72
N GLN A 325 -22.34 -15.72 -4.07
CA GLN A 325 -22.18 -14.32 -3.68
C GLN A 325 -20.71 -13.91 -3.53
N ILE A 326 -20.37 -12.70 -3.97
CA ILE A 326 -19.08 -12.05 -3.73
C ILE A 326 -19.34 -10.79 -2.91
N SER A 327 -18.87 -10.77 -1.68
CA SER A 327 -19.11 -9.68 -0.73
C SER A 327 -17.83 -8.87 -0.51
N GLU A 328 -17.89 -7.54 -0.61
CA GLU A 328 -16.85 -6.64 -0.09
C GLU A 328 -17.32 -6.01 1.22
N ILE A 329 -16.56 -6.20 2.29
CA ILE A 329 -16.77 -5.51 3.56
C ILE A 329 -15.81 -4.32 3.62
N ALA A 330 -16.35 -3.11 3.68
CA ALA A 330 -15.56 -1.90 3.88
C ALA A 330 -14.96 -1.86 5.30
N TRP A 331 -13.84 -1.16 5.48
CA TRP A 331 -13.02 -1.32 6.69
C TRP A 331 -13.72 -0.80 7.96
N GLU A 332 -14.53 0.25 7.83
CA GLU A 332 -15.39 0.77 8.90
C GLU A 332 -16.47 -0.24 9.34
N LYS A 333 -16.83 -1.20 8.47
CA LYS A 333 -17.76 -2.30 8.74
C LYS A 333 -17.08 -3.61 9.15
N HIS A 334 -15.74 -3.68 9.12
CA HIS A 334 -14.99 -4.86 9.56
C HIS A 334 -15.27 -5.26 11.03
N PRO A 335 -15.40 -4.34 12.01
CA PRO A 335 -15.77 -4.70 13.38
C PRO A 335 -17.21 -5.24 13.49
N GLU A 336 -18.17 -4.64 12.77
CA GLU A 336 -19.56 -5.13 12.72
C GLU A 336 -19.60 -6.55 12.13
N PHE A 337 -18.89 -6.79 11.02
CA PHE A 337 -18.79 -8.10 10.38
C PHE A 337 -18.14 -9.14 11.31
N CYS A 338 -17.02 -8.79 11.95
CA CYS A 338 -16.35 -9.70 12.89
C CYS A 338 -17.21 -10.02 14.11
N ALA A 339 -18.02 -9.07 14.60
CA ALA A 339 -18.98 -9.32 15.67
C ALA A 339 -20.07 -10.30 15.22
N VAL A 340 -20.64 -10.11 14.04
CA VAL A 340 -21.63 -11.03 13.43
C VAL A 340 -21.06 -12.43 13.24
N PHE A 341 -19.92 -12.55 12.54
CA PHE A 341 -19.29 -13.83 12.21
C PHE A 341 -18.86 -14.63 13.46
N LYS A 342 -18.45 -13.94 14.54
CA LYS A 342 -18.09 -14.59 15.81
C LYS A 342 -19.31 -14.91 16.68
N ARG A 343 -20.35 -14.07 16.67
CA ARG A 343 -21.53 -14.18 17.56
C ARG A 343 -22.35 -15.44 17.32
N ASP A 344 -22.54 -15.81 16.05
CA ASP A 344 -23.48 -16.88 15.71
C ASP A 344 -22.90 -18.29 15.96
N GLY A 345 -21.59 -18.41 16.22
CA GLY A 345 -20.93 -19.62 16.73
C GLY A 345 -20.91 -20.83 15.80
N GLN A 346 -21.47 -20.70 14.60
CA GLN A 346 -21.61 -21.76 13.61
C GLN A 346 -20.40 -21.80 12.67
N LEU A 347 -20.00 -23.00 12.26
CA LEU A 347 -19.18 -23.15 11.06
C LEU A 347 -20.07 -22.91 9.84
N PHE A 348 -20.01 -21.68 9.32
CA PHE A 348 -20.56 -21.34 8.00
C PHE A 348 -19.72 -21.99 6.91
N SER A 349 -19.84 -23.30 6.72
CA SER A 349 -19.02 -24.09 5.79
C SER A 349 -19.18 -23.67 4.32
N HIS A 350 -20.23 -22.93 4.00
CA HIS A 350 -20.50 -22.31 2.69
C HIS A 350 -20.01 -20.86 2.56
N VAL A 351 -19.47 -20.25 3.63
CA VAL A 351 -18.98 -18.85 3.63
C VAL A 351 -17.46 -18.84 3.78
N HIS A 352 -16.78 -18.34 2.77
CA HIS A 352 -15.33 -18.29 2.70
C HIS A 352 -14.84 -16.86 2.95
N VAL A 353 -14.21 -16.62 4.11
CA VAL A 353 -13.71 -15.30 4.49
C VAL A 353 -12.25 -15.14 4.04
N VAL A 354 -12.02 -14.18 3.14
CA VAL A 354 -10.72 -13.93 2.49
C VAL A 354 -10.19 -12.55 2.87
N MET A 355 -8.99 -12.51 3.44
CA MET A 355 -8.33 -11.28 3.87
C MET A 355 -7.34 -10.78 2.81
N VAL A 356 -7.51 -9.55 2.34
CA VAL A 356 -6.62 -8.92 1.36
C VAL A 356 -5.65 -7.97 2.06
N LEU A 357 -4.36 -8.32 2.05
CA LEU A 357 -3.26 -7.52 2.61
C LEU A 357 -2.33 -7.04 1.50
N PRO A 358 -1.87 -5.77 1.51
CA PRO A 358 -0.76 -5.35 0.65
C PRO A 358 0.55 -5.95 1.20
N ALA A 359 1.41 -6.47 0.32
CA ALA A 359 2.65 -7.14 0.72
C ALA A 359 3.58 -6.24 1.55
N GLU A 360 3.70 -4.97 1.16
CA GLU A 360 4.54 -3.93 1.78
C GLU A 360 4.04 -3.42 3.17
N MET A 361 3.05 -4.10 3.77
CA MET A 361 2.54 -3.71 5.09
C MET A 361 3.58 -3.92 6.20
N ASN A 362 3.80 -2.91 7.04
CA ASN A 362 4.64 -3.09 8.23
C ASN A 362 4.01 -4.11 9.20
N THR A 363 4.86 -4.91 9.88
CA THR A 363 4.40 -6.02 10.72
C THR A 363 3.42 -5.59 11.81
N GLY A 364 3.67 -4.46 12.49
CA GLY A 364 2.80 -3.99 13.58
C GLY A 364 1.38 -3.62 13.11
N SER A 365 1.22 -3.00 11.93
CA SER A 365 -0.10 -2.78 11.34
C SER A 365 -0.77 -4.09 10.91
N MET A 366 -0.01 -5.07 10.44
CA MET A 366 -0.55 -6.40 10.12
C MET A 366 -0.99 -7.14 11.39
N ASP A 367 -0.23 -7.09 12.48
CA ASP A 367 -0.60 -7.64 13.79
C ASP A 367 -1.89 -7.00 14.32
N GLU A 368 -2.03 -5.67 14.23
CA GLU A 368 -3.24 -4.95 14.61
C GLU A 368 -4.48 -5.38 13.80
N ILE A 369 -4.35 -5.49 12.47
CA ILE A 369 -5.42 -5.97 11.58
C ILE A 369 -5.80 -7.42 11.90
N LEU A 370 -4.81 -8.31 12.04
CA LEU A 370 -5.03 -9.71 12.39
C LEU A 370 -5.57 -9.87 13.81
N ARG A 371 -5.29 -8.95 14.74
CA ARG A 371 -5.79 -8.96 16.13
C ARG A 371 -7.30 -8.89 16.19
N VAL A 372 -7.92 -7.98 15.42
CA VAL A 372 -9.38 -7.75 15.41
C VAL A 372 -10.15 -8.74 14.52
N SER A 373 -9.46 -9.32 13.53
CA SER A 373 -10.01 -10.26 12.55
C SER A 373 -10.39 -11.65 13.11
N PRO A 374 -11.01 -12.54 12.31
CA PRO A 374 -11.05 -13.98 12.60
C PRO A 374 -9.65 -14.63 12.58
N SER A 375 -9.54 -15.82 13.18
CA SER A 375 -8.38 -16.72 13.01
C SER A 375 -8.60 -17.68 11.84
N ASN A 376 -7.55 -18.38 11.41
CA ASN A 376 -7.58 -19.39 10.34
C ASN A 376 -8.08 -18.85 8.99
N LEU A 377 -7.70 -17.61 8.67
CA LEU A 377 -8.10 -16.92 7.44
C LEU A 377 -7.32 -17.38 6.21
N SER A 378 -8.03 -17.48 5.09
CA SER A 378 -7.45 -17.42 3.74
C SER A 378 -6.97 -16.00 3.46
N VAL A 379 -5.73 -15.83 3.01
CA VAL A 379 -5.10 -14.52 2.77
C VAL A 379 -4.66 -14.38 1.32
N ILE A 380 -4.92 -13.22 0.74
CA ILE A 380 -4.32 -12.76 -0.51
C ILE A 380 -3.28 -11.70 -0.15
N PHE A 381 -2.02 -11.95 -0.50
CA PHE A 381 -1.05 -10.87 -0.59
C PHE A 381 -1.17 -10.22 -1.97
N ASN A 382 -1.41 -8.92 -1.97
CA ASN A 382 -1.54 -8.08 -3.16
C ASN A 382 -0.38 -7.09 -3.25
N LYS A 383 -0.13 -6.54 -4.44
CA LYS A 383 1.01 -5.64 -4.72
C LYS A 383 2.37 -6.30 -4.45
N CYS A 384 2.50 -7.59 -4.79
CA CYS A 384 3.74 -8.36 -4.68
C CYS A 384 4.76 -8.06 -5.80
N ASP A 385 4.38 -7.24 -6.78
CA ASP A 385 5.21 -6.75 -7.87
C ASP A 385 6.22 -5.68 -7.42
N TYR A 386 5.80 -4.79 -6.50
CA TYR A 386 6.69 -3.81 -5.87
C TYR A 386 6.84 -4.01 -4.35
N GLY A 387 5.80 -4.47 -3.66
CA GLY A 387 5.80 -4.70 -2.22
C GLY A 387 6.41 -6.05 -1.82
N ARG A 388 7.10 -6.07 -0.68
CA ARG A 388 7.70 -7.30 -0.10
C ARG A 388 7.10 -7.60 1.26
N ALA A 389 6.49 -8.78 1.41
CA ALA A 389 6.18 -9.32 2.72
C ALA A 389 7.49 -9.74 3.41
N SER A 390 7.58 -9.56 4.72
CA SER A 390 8.74 -9.99 5.54
C SER A 390 8.49 -11.35 6.20
N PRO A 391 9.55 -12.11 6.56
CA PRO A 391 9.40 -13.33 7.36
C PRO A 391 8.65 -13.10 8.69
N LYS A 392 8.78 -11.91 9.28
CA LYS A 392 8.01 -11.52 10.48
C LYS A 392 6.50 -11.46 10.23
N GLN A 393 6.06 -10.98 9.06
CA GLN A 393 4.65 -11.02 8.66
C GLN A 393 4.14 -12.45 8.44
N LEU A 394 4.99 -13.37 7.97
CA LEU A 394 4.65 -14.80 7.94
C LEU A 394 4.42 -15.35 9.36
N MET A 395 5.22 -14.93 10.34
CA MET A 395 5.06 -15.36 11.73
C MET A 395 3.78 -14.78 12.35
N SER A 396 3.45 -13.51 12.09
CA SER A 396 2.15 -12.92 12.44
C SER A 396 0.97 -13.72 11.87
N LEU A 397 1.11 -14.22 10.63
CA LEU A 397 0.10 -15.02 9.95
C LEU A 397 -0.01 -16.45 10.52
N TYR A 398 1.13 -17.11 10.77
CA TYR A 398 1.21 -18.45 11.38
C TYR A 398 0.61 -18.46 12.79
N ASN A 399 0.94 -17.46 13.61
CA ASN A 399 0.40 -17.28 14.97
C ASN A 399 -1.13 -17.05 14.99
N ARG A 400 -1.75 -16.87 13.82
CA ARG A 400 -3.20 -16.73 13.61
C ARG A 400 -3.80 -17.91 12.84
N GLY A 401 -3.01 -18.93 12.52
CA GLY A 401 -3.40 -20.10 11.72
C GLY A 401 -3.73 -19.79 10.27
N GLY A 402 -3.36 -18.60 9.77
CA GLY A 402 -3.72 -18.14 8.43
C GLY A 402 -2.93 -18.82 7.33
N LYS A 403 -3.54 -18.87 6.13
CA LYS A 403 -3.00 -19.53 4.94
C LYS A 403 -2.99 -18.56 3.76
N ILE A 404 -2.07 -18.75 2.82
CA ILE A 404 -1.93 -17.94 1.60
C ILE A 404 -2.71 -18.64 0.49
N ALA A 405 -3.76 -17.98 0.02
CA ALA A 405 -4.64 -18.46 -1.05
C ALA A 405 -4.26 -17.91 -2.43
N ALA A 406 -3.76 -16.68 -2.51
CA ALA A 406 -3.27 -16.08 -3.75
C ALA A 406 -2.14 -15.08 -3.50
N LEU A 407 -1.32 -14.88 -4.53
CA LEU A 407 -0.32 -13.81 -4.64
C LEU A 407 -0.66 -12.98 -5.88
N THR A 408 -0.75 -11.66 -5.74
CA THR A 408 -1.18 -10.75 -6.80
C THR A 408 -0.31 -9.48 -6.81
N GLY A 409 -0.16 -8.84 -7.97
CA GLY A 409 0.76 -7.72 -8.17
C GLY A 409 0.39 -6.82 -9.33
N ASP A 410 0.15 -7.38 -10.52
CA ASP A 410 -0.30 -6.60 -11.68
C ASP A 410 -1.61 -5.83 -11.35
N PRO A 411 -1.64 -4.49 -11.44
CA PRO A 411 -2.85 -3.69 -11.23
C PRO A 411 -3.84 -3.77 -12.41
N SER A 412 -3.48 -4.42 -13.52
CA SER A 412 -4.37 -4.56 -14.67
C SER A 412 -5.52 -5.55 -14.37
N LEU A 413 -6.72 -5.21 -14.86
CA LEU A 413 -7.87 -6.12 -14.86
C LEU A 413 -7.64 -7.40 -15.69
N ARG A 414 -6.51 -7.53 -16.41
CA ARG A 414 -6.12 -8.75 -17.13
C ARG A 414 -5.40 -9.77 -16.23
N SER A 415 -5.06 -9.42 -14.98
CA SER A 415 -4.52 -10.37 -14.03
C SER A 415 -5.64 -11.29 -13.51
N ASP A 416 -5.75 -12.49 -14.06
CA ASP A 416 -6.70 -13.49 -13.56
C ASP A 416 -6.42 -13.77 -12.07
N LEU A 417 -7.37 -13.48 -11.18
CA LEU A 417 -7.25 -13.88 -9.77
C LEU A 417 -7.28 -15.41 -9.67
N LYS A 418 -6.11 -16.01 -9.39
CA LYS A 418 -5.90 -17.46 -9.34
C LYS A 418 -5.40 -17.88 -7.97
N ALA A 419 -5.69 -19.13 -7.62
CA ALA A 419 -5.06 -19.81 -6.49
C ALA A 419 -3.54 -19.83 -6.68
N VAL A 420 -2.79 -19.62 -5.60
CA VAL A 420 -1.33 -19.82 -5.62
C VAL A 420 -1.03 -21.32 -5.66
N ASP A 421 -0.12 -21.75 -6.53
CA ASP A 421 0.41 -23.10 -6.54
C ASP A 421 1.71 -23.23 -5.71
N ALA A 422 2.11 -24.46 -5.42
CA ALA A 422 3.28 -24.76 -4.60
C ALA A 422 4.58 -24.16 -5.18
N GLN A 423 4.73 -24.10 -6.50
CA GLN A 423 5.94 -23.59 -7.15
C GLN A 423 6.03 -22.06 -7.06
N THR A 424 4.91 -21.38 -7.31
CA THR A 424 4.77 -19.92 -7.18
C THR A 424 4.99 -19.50 -5.74
N LEU A 425 4.46 -20.27 -4.77
CA LEU A 425 4.67 -20.01 -3.35
C LEU A 425 6.12 -20.29 -2.90
N ARG A 426 6.79 -21.32 -3.45
CA ARG A 426 8.23 -21.56 -3.21
C ARG A 426 9.08 -20.38 -3.67
N VAL A 427 8.85 -19.90 -4.89
CA VAL A 427 9.57 -18.74 -5.47
C VAL A 427 9.31 -17.47 -4.67
N PHE A 428 8.08 -17.27 -4.18
CA PHE A 428 7.76 -16.17 -3.27
C PHE A 428 8.54 -16.25 -1.94
N PHE A 429 8.65 -17.44 -1.34
CA PHE A 429 9.45 -17.61 -0.12
C PHE A 429 10.95 -17.41 -0.38
N GLU A 430 11.50 -17.91 -1.49
CA GLU A 430 12.89 -17.64 -1.88
C GLU A 430 13.16 -16.14 -2.09
N TYR A 431 12.18 -15.37 -2.57
CA TYR A 431 12.32 -13.92 -2.78
C TYR A 431 12.30 -13.10 -1.46
N ILE A 432 11.59 -13.56 -0.42
CA ILE A 432 11.43 -12.82 0.84
C ILE A 432 12.31 -13.32 1.99
N LEU A 433 12.95 -14.47 1.84
CA LEU A 433 13.93 -15.02 2.78
C LEU A 433 15.35 -14.66 2.31
N PRO A 434 16.12 -13.83 3.04
CA PRO A 434 17.51 -13.55 2.70
C PRO A 434 18.40 -14.75 3.07
N VAL A 435 18.43 -15.76 2.18
CA VAL A 435 18.99 -17.10 2.38
C VAL A 435 19.70 -17.61 1.13
#